data_AF-A0A497MHZ2-F1
#
_entry.id   AF-A0A497MHZ2-F1
#
_cell.length_a   1.000
_cell.length_b   1.000
_cell.length_c   1.000
_cell.angle_alpha   90.00
_cell.angle_beta   90.00
_cell.angle_gamma   90.00
#
_symmetry.space_group_name_H-M   'P 1'
#
loop_
_entity.id
_entity.type
_entity.pdbx_description
1 polymer ?
#
loop_
_entity_poly.entity_id
_entity_poly.type
_entity_poly.pdbx_seq_one_letter_code
_entity_poly.pdbx_strand_id
1 'polypeptide(L)'
;MSGAVGEARREVRFPISEAFRFSVESIRKRFTRALITAISIVLGVAFYVGLRTMSDIMIFIYGGSEAARSYQFWMAIISLIVCAVGILNSMLMAVTERTREIGTMKCLGAMDSHILMIFLIESSLIGIIGGVMGAVIGWVTGLLIYVGEHAAILFNPALLGSYALRIGEGVLIAMVLTVGATIYPAYYAASMDPADALRFEL
;
A
#
# COMPACT_ATOMS: atom_id res chain seq x y z
N MET A 1 -3.61 -72.25 3.92
CA MET A 1 -3.08 -71.75 2.64
C MET A 1 -3.79 -70.44 2.30
N SER A 2 -3.00 -69.40 2.04
CA SER A 2 -3.29 -68.21 1.22
C SER A 2 -4.54 -67.36 1.52
N GLY A 3 -4.32 -66.24 2.21
CA GLY A 3 -5.18 -65.06 2.17
C GLY A 3 -4.28 -63.83 2.00
N ALA A 4 -3.83 -63.56 0.77
CA ALA A 4 -3.04 -62.37 0.46
C ALA A 4 -3.97 -61.17 0.26
N VAL A 5 -4.10 -60.36 1.31
CA VAL A 5 -4.71 -59.03 1.23
C VAL A 5 -3.69 -58.11 0.57
N GLY A 6 -3.86 -57.86 -0.72
CA GLY A 6 -3.15 -56.81 -1.44
C GLY A 6 -3.71 -55.45 -1.04
N GLU A 7 -3.02 -54.74 -0.16
CA GLU A 7 -3.32 -53.33 0.12
C GLU A 7 -2.97 -52.48 -1.11
N ALA A 8 -4.00 -52.07 -1.85
CA ALA A 8 -3.89 -51.09 -2.91
C ALA A 8 -3.47 -49.74 -2.30
N ARG A 9 -2.19 -49.37 -2.48
CA ARG A 9 -1.73 -47.98 -2.33
C ARG A 9 -2.59 -47.09 -3.22
N ARG A 10 -3.53 -46.34 -2.62
CA ARG A 10 -4.22 -45.25 -3.30
C ARG A 10 -3.19 -44.13 -3.54
N GLU A 11 -2.57 -44.14 -4.71
CA GLU A 11 -1.89 -42.96 -5.24
C GLU A 11 -2.94 -41.86 -5.41
N VAL A 12 -2.91 -40.86 -4.53
CA VAL A 12 -3.74 -39.66 -4.67
C VAL A 12 -3.16 -38.86 -5.83
N ARG A 13 -3.63 -39.17 -7.04
CA ARG A 13 -3.25 -38.47 -8.27
C ARG A 13 -4.05 -37.17 -8.31
N PHE A 14 -3.49 -36.11 -7.73
CA PHE A 14 -4.08 -34.77 -7.84
C PHE A 14 -4.10 -34.34 -9.31
N PRO A 15 -5.27 -34.08 -9.91
CA PRO A 15 -5.33 -33.56 -11.27
C PRO A 15 -4.69 -32.16 -11.31
N ILE A 16 -3.82 -31.93 -12.31
CA ILE A 16 -3.05 -30.68 -12.44
C ILE A 16 -3.96 -29.44 -12.49
N SER A 17 -5.19 -29.60 -13.00
CA SER A 17 -6.21 -28.55 -13.03
C SER A 17 -6.67 -28.10 -11.64
N GLU A 18 -6.72 -29.01 -10.65
CA GLU A 18 -7.07 -28.65 -9.27
C GLU A 18 -5.93 -27.97 -8.54
N ALA A 19 -4.69 -28.46 -8.72
CA ALA A 19 -3.50 -27.81 -8.18
C ALA A 19 -3.34 -26.37 -8.71
N PHE A 20 -3.63 -26.16 -10.01
CA PHE A 20 -3.62 -24.83 -10.61
C PHE A 20 -4.72 -23.92 -10.01
N ARG A 21 -5.95 -24.42 -9.84
CA ARG A 21 -7.06 -23.67 -9.23
C ARG A 21 -6.71 -23.22 -7.80
N PHE A 22 -6.18 -24.11 -6.97
CA PHE A 22 -5.74 -23.77 -5.60
C PHE A 22 -4.62 -22.72 -5.59
N SER A 23 -3.66 -22.83 -6.51
CA SER A 23 -2.56 -21.85 -6.64
C SER A 23 -3.07 -20.47 -7.04
N VAL A 24 -3.97 -20.39 -8.03
CA VAL A 24 -4.57 -19.12 -8.47
C VAL A 24 -5.39 -18.47 -7.35
N GLU A 25 -6.14 -19.26 -6.59
CA GLU A 25 -6.99 -18.73 -5.51
C GLU A 25 -6.17 -18.15 -4.35
N SER A 26 -5.04 -18.77 -4.00
CA SER A 26 -4.11 -18.24 -3.00
C SER A 26 -3.40 -16.96 -3.46
N ILE A 27 -2.98 -16.89 -4.73
CA ILE A 27 -2.37 -15.69 -5.33
C ILE A 27 -3.40 -14.55 -5.37
N ARG A 28 -4.64 -14.82 -5.77
CA ARG A 28 -5.69 -13.80 -5.87
C ARG A 28 -5.99 -13.16 -4.51
N LYS A 29 -6.05 -13.94 -3.43
CA LYS A 29 -6.24 -13.43 -2.07
C LYS A 29 -5.09 -12.51 -1.64
N ARG A 30 -3.83 -12.90 -1.90
CA ARG A 30 -2.65 -12.07 -1.61
C ARG A 30 -2.60 -10.80 -2.47
N PHE A 31 -2.94 -10.90 -3.75
CA PHE A 31 -2.90 -9.78 -4.71
C PHE A 31 -3.96 -8.71 -4.40
N THR A 32 -5.18 -9.13 -4.05
CA THR A 32 -6.30 -8.19 -3.81
C THR A 32 -6.01 -7.24 -2.65
N ARG A 33 -5.26 -7.68 -1.63
CA ARG A 33 -4.89 -6.83 -0.49
C ARG A 33 -3.76 -5.86 -0.78
N ALA A 34 -2.71 -6.35 -1.45
CA ALA A 34 -1.65 -5.48 -1.93
C ALA A 34 -2.22 -4.37 -2.81
N LEU A 35 -3.27 -4.70 -3.58
CA LEU A 35 -4.02 -3.74 -4.39
C LEU A 35 -4.79 -2.72 -3.53
N ILE A 36 -5.47 -3.11 -2.45
CA ILE A 36 -6.19 -2.18 -1.56
C ILE A 36 -5.22 -1.15 -0.94
N THR A 37 -4.10 -1.61 -0.40
CA THR A 37 -3.08 -0.72 0.16
C THR A 37 -2.50 0.19 -0.92
N ALA A 38 -2.13 -0.36 -2.09
CA ALA A 38 -1.60 0.41 -3.20
C ALA A 38 -2.59 1.47 -3.69
N ILE A 39 -3.88 1.14 -3.86
CA ILE A 39 -4.92 2.09 -4.26
C ILE A 39 -5.06 3.20 -3.23
N SER A 40 -5.07 2.87 -1.94
CA SER A 40 -5.18 3.87 -0.87
C SER A 40 -4.04 4.88 -0.95
N ILE A 41 -2.80 4.41 -1.12
CA ILE A 41 -1.61 5.25 -1.27
C ILE A 41 -1.67 6.07 -2.54
N VAL A 42 -1.90 5.41 -3.69
CA VAL A 42 -1.91 6.05 -5.00
C VAL A 42 -2.94 7.16 -5.05
N LEU A 43 -4.16 6.92 -4.59
CA LEU A 43 -5.22 7.92 -4.58
C LEU A 43 -4.93 9.06 -3.59
N GLY A 44 -4.48 8.76 -2.38
CA GLY A 44 -4.16 9.78 -1.37
C GLY A 44 -3.03 10.69 -1.82
N VAL A 45 -1.94 10.11 -2.34
CA VAL A 45 -0.78 10.84 -2.84
C VAL A 45 -1.10 11.58 -4.12
N ALA A 46 -1.85 10.98 -5.05
CA ALA A 46 -2.28 11.65 -6.27
C ALA A 46 -3.14 12.87 -5.97
N PHE A 47 -4.08 12.75 -5.03
CA PHE A 47 -4.89 13.89 -4.63
C PHE A 47 -4.07 14.98 -3.94
N TYR A 48 -3.16 14.63 -3.04
CA TYR A 48 -2.23 15.59 -2.41
C TYR A 48 -1.38 16.33 -3.45
N VAL A 49 -0.67 15.59 -4.31
CA VAL A 49 0.21 16.19 -5.33
C VAL A 49 -0.61 16.98 -6.35
N GLY A 50 -1.79 16.51 -6.71
CA GLY A 50 -2.73 17.22 -7.58
C GLY A 50 -3.14 18.56 -7.00
N LEU A 51 -3.63 18.60 -5.76
CA LEU A 51 -4.01 19.85 -5.08
C LEU A 51 -2.82 20.82 -4.98
N ARG A 52 -1.63 20.32 -4.64
CA ARG A 52 -0.44 21.17 -4.51
C ARG A 52 0.04 21.69 -5.86
N THR A 53 -0.01 20.88 -6.92
CA THR A 53 0.32 21.29 -8.29
C THR A 53 -0.67 22.37 -8.78
N MET A 54 -1.97 22.19 -8.53
CA MET A 54 -2.98 23.20 -8.86
C MET A 54 -2.75 24.50 -8.09
N SER A 55 -2.35 24.41 -6.82
CA SER A 55 -1.99 25.57 -5.99
C SER A 55 -0.85 26.38 -6.61
N ASP A 56 0.23 25.71 -7.05
CA ASP A 56 1.39 26.37 -7.64
C ASP A 56 1.04 27.07 -8.96
N ILE A 57 0.25 26.40 -9.82
CA ILE A 57 -0.22 26.95 -11.09
C ILE A 57 -1.13 28.17 -10.84
N MET A 58 -2.06 28.07 -9.89
CA MET A 58 -2.98 29.16 -9.56
C MET A 58 -2.25 30.39 -9.01
N ILE A 59 -1.25 30.18 -8.15
CA ILE A 59 -0.39 31.25 -7.64
C ILE A 59 0.37 31.92 -8.78
N PHE A 60 0.91 31.13 -9.70
CA PHE A 60 1.67 31.63 -10.83
C PHE A 60 0.82 32.47 -11.79
N ILE A 61 -0.41 32.03 -12.10
CA ILE A 61 -1.28 32.71 -13.08
C ILE A 61 -1.98 33.94 -12.48
N TYR A 62 -2.51 33.81 -11.25
CA TYR A 62 -3.43 34.80 -10.68
C TYR A 62 -2.90 35.51 -9.43
N GLY A 63 -1.68 35.20 -8.96
CA GLY A 63 -1.14 35.78 -7.72
C GLY A 63 -1.95 35.34 -6.49
N GLY A 64 -2.33 34.05 -6.46
CA GLY A 64 -3.30 33.41 -5.57
C GLY A 64 -3.49 33.95 -4.15
N SER A 65 -4.73 33.86 -3.64
CA SER A 65 -5.07 34.36 -2.30
C SER A 65 -4.61 33.42 -1.18
N GLU A 66 -4.18 34.01 -0.06
CA GLU A 66 -3.81 33.27 1.17
C GLU A 66 -4.96 32.38 1.68
N ALA A 67 -6.21 32.86 1.50
CA ALA A 67 -7.40 32.10 1.88
C ALA A 67 -7.52 30.78 1.07
N ALA A 68 -7.37 30.84 -0.26
CA ALA A 68 -7.46 29.66 -1.11
C ALA A 68 -6.38 28.61 -0.76
N ARG A 69 -5.17 29.06 -0.43
CA ARG A 69 -4.06 28.19 -0.02
C ARG A 69 -4.35 27.46 1.29
N SER A 70 -4.94 28.15 2.27
CA SER A 70 -5.33 27.54 3.54
C SER A 70 -6.37 26.44 3.35
N TYR A 71 -7.42 26.69 2.56
CA TYR A 71 -8.44 25.68 2.28
C TYR A 71 -7.87 24.44 1.57
N GLN A 72 -7.00 24.61 0.58
CA GLN A 72 -6.34 23.49 -0.10
C GLN A 72 -5.48 22.65 0.85
N PHE A 73 -4.77 23.32 1.78
CA PHE A 73 -3.95 22.63 2.77
C PHE A 73 -4.79 21.76 3.71
N TRP A 74 -5.93 22.27 4.19
CA TRP A 74 -6.84 21.48 5.02
C TRP A 74 -7.46 20.29 4.27
N MET A 75 -7.86 20.48 3.01
CA MET A 75 -8.36 19.38 2.18
C MET A 75 -7.30 18.29 1.96
N ALA A 76 -6.05 18.71 1.72
CA ALA A 76 -4.91 17.80 1.63
C ALA A 76 -4.75 16.98 2.91
N ILE A 77 -4.75 17.61 4.10
CA ILE A 77 -4.63 16.90 5.38
C ILE A 77 -5.74 15.85 5.54
N ILE A 78 -7.00 16.22 5.31
CA ILE A 78 -8.14 15.32 5.49
C ILE A 78 -7.99 14.09 4.57
N SER A 79 -7.57 14.30 3.31
CA SER A 79 -7.36 13.19 2.37
C SER A 79 -6.25 12.22 2.81
N LEU A 80 -5.17 12.74 3.41
CA LEU A 80 -4.06 11.93 3.91
C LEU A 80 -4.48 11.11 5.14
N ILE A 81 -5.36 11.65 5.98
CA ILE A 81 -5.94 10.90 7.11
C ILE A 81 -6.77 9.72 6.58
N VAL A 82 -7.64 9.94 5.59
CA VAL A 82 -8.44 8.87 4.98
C VAL A 82 -7.54 7.80 4.35
N CYS A 83 -6.47 8.22 3.66
CA CYS A 83 -5.44 7.33 3.13
C CYS A 83 -4.78 6.48 4.23
N ALA A 84 -4.36 7.11 5.34
CA ALA A 84 -3.74 6.42 6.47
C ALA A 84 -4.65 5.36 7.09
N VAL A 85 -5.94 5.68 7.27
CA VAL A 85 -6.95 4.73 7.78
C VAL A 85 -7.12 3.54 6.83
N GLY A 86 -7.14 3.79 5.52
CA GLY A 86 -7.19 2.72 4.50
C GLY A 86 -5.99 1.77 4.59
N ILE A 87 -4.78 2.34 4.74
CA ILE A 87 -3.54 1.56 4.91
C ILE A 87 -3.59 0.75 6.21
N LEU A 88 -3.96 1.38 7.33
CA LEU A 88 -4.08 0.73 8.64
C LEU A 88 -5.01 -0.49 8.60
N ASN A 89 -6.21 -0.32 8.04
CA ASN A 89 -7.20 -1.39 7.94
C ASN A 89 -6.71 -2.54 7.08
N SER A 90 -6.11 -2.24 5.92
CA SER A 90 -5.57 -3.28 5.05
C SER A 90 -4.39 -4.02 5.71
N MET A 91 -3.58 -3.30 6.50
CA MET A 91 -2.43 -3.89 7.19
C MET A 91 -2.89 -4.78 8.35
N LEU A 92 -3.88 -4.37 9.13
CA LEU A 92 -4.48 -5.19 10.19
C LEU A 92 -5.07 -6.48 9.60
N MET A 93 -5.79 -6.38 8.48
CA MET A 93 -6.27 -7.55 7.75
C MET A 93 -5.12 -8.48 7.35
N ALA A 94 -4.03 -7.93 6.79
CA ALA A 94 -2.87 -8.71 6.38
C ALA A 94 -2.20 -9.46 7.55
N VAL A 95 -2.20 -8.88 8.76
CA VAL A 95 -1.72 -9.54 9.98
C VAL A 95 -2.59 -10.74 10.31
N THR A 96 -3.91 -10.56 10.35
CA THR A 96 -4.84 -11.63 10.74
C THR A 96 -4.75 -12.86 9.83
N GLU A 97 -4.55 -12.68 8.53
CA GLU A 97 -4.44 -13.80 7.58
C GLU A 97 -3.06 -14.48 7.61
N ARG A 98 -2.01 -13.78 8.06
CA ARG A 98 -0.66 -14.32 8.21
C ARG A 98 -0.36 -14.82 9.62
N THR A 99 -1.34 -14.78 10.53
CA THR A 99 -1.23 -15.22 11.92
C THR A 99 -0.53 -16.58 12.05
N ARG A 100 -0.97 -17.59 11.29
CA ARG A 100 -0.38 -18.93 11.33
C ARG A 100 1.06 -18.96 10.81
N GLU A 101 1.34 -18.23 9.73
CA GLU A 101 2.70 -18.12 9.18
C GLU A 101 3.64 -17.48 10.21
N ILE A 102 3.20 -16.43 10.91
CA ILE A 102 3.95 -15.77 11.99
C ILE A 102 4.17 -16.70 13.18
N GLY A 103 3.13 -17.41 13.62
CA GLY A 103 3.23 -18.41 14.69
C GLY A 103 4.26 -19.49 14.37
N THR A 104 4.24 -20.03 13.14
CA THR A 104 5.24 -21.02 12.71
C THR A 104 6.66 -20.46 12.70
N MET A 105 6.87 -19.23 12.23
CA MET A 105 8.19 -18.58 12.25
C MET A 105 8.70 -18.40 13.69
N LYS A 106 7.85 -17.98 14.61
CA LYS A 106 8.22 -17.82 16.03
C LYS A 106 8.52 -19.15 16.71
N CYS A 107 7.78 -20.22 16.42
CA CYS A 107 8.09 -21.57 16.91
C CYS A 107 9.47 -22.07 16.44
N LEU A 108 9.93 -21.61 15.27
CA LEU A 108 11.27 -21.88 14.73
C LEU A 108 12.36 -20.97 15.31
N GLY A 109 12.02 -20.08 16.26
CA GLY A 109 12.97 -19.20 16.94
C GLY A 109 13.11 -17.80 16.32
N ALA A 110 12.19 -17.37 15.44
CA ALA A 110 12.19 -15.99 14.95
C ALA A 110 11.88 -15.01 16.09
N MET A 111 12.74 -14.00 16.25
CA MET A 111 12.53 -12.88 17.17
C MET A 111 11.43 -11.94 16.66
N ASP A 112 10.76 -11.24 17.57
CA ASP A 112 9.73 -10.23 17.25
C ASP A 112 10.27 -9.14 16.31
N SER A 113 11.54 -8.78 16.44
CA SER A 113 12.24 -7.84 15.55
C SER A 113 12.29 -8.31 14.09
N HIS A 114 12.43 -9.61 13.84
CA HIS A 114 12.41 -10.16 12.48
C HIS A 114 11.03 -10.01 11.84
N ILE A 115 9.97 -10.30 12.60
CA ILE A 115 8.59 -10.15 12.15
C ILE A 115 8.28 -8.68 11.84
N LEU A 116 8.68 -7.77 12.74
CA LEU A 116 8.54 -6.34 12.54
C LEU A 116 9.26 -5.88 11.26
N MET A 117 10.51 -6.32 11.05
CA MET A 117 11.31 -5.94 9.89
C MET A 117 10.69 -6.40 8.56
N ILE A 118 10.11 -7.60 8.51
CA ILE A 118 9.42 -8.11 7.31
C ILE A 118 8.29 -7.16 6.90
N PHE A 119 7.44 -6.77 7.85
CA PHE A 119 6.32 -5.89 7.59
C PHE A 119 6.76 -4.46 7.23
N LEU A 120 7.79 -3.93 7.89
CA LEU A 120 8.34 -2.60 7.58
C LEU A 120 8.97 -2.56 6.18
N ILE A 121 9.67 -3.61 5.77
CA ILE A 121 10.23 -3.71 4.41
C ILE A 121 9.08 -3.80 3.39
N GLU A 122 8.07 -4.62 3.66
CA GLU A 122 6.90 -4.74 2.77
C GLU A 122 6.17 -3.40 2.60
N SER A 123 5.87 -2.69 3.71
CA SER A 123 5.21 -1.39 3.64
C SER A 123 6.07 -0.31 2.99
N SER A 124 7.40 -0.39 3.14
CA SER A 124 8.35 0.52 2.50
C SER A 124 8.33 0.34 0.98
N LEU A 125 8.38 -0.90 0.50
CA LEU A 125 8.33 -1.20 -0.93
C LEU A 125 7.00 -0.75 -1.54
N ILE A 126 5.88 -1.06 -0.88
CA ILE A 126 4.55 -0.63 -1.32
C ILE A 126 4.44 0.90 -1.29
N GLY A 127 4.98 1.56 -0.28
CA GLY A 127 5.00 3.02 -0.14
C GLY A 127 5.79 3.73 -1.24
N ILE A 128 6.96 3.21 -1.61
CA ILE A 128 7.77 3.77 -2.70
C ILE A 128 7.04 3.62 -4.03
N ILE A 129 6.56 2.41 -4.35
CA ILE A 129 5.89 2.14 -5.64
C ILE A 129 4.59 2.94 -5.74
N GLY A 130 3.75 2.86 -4.71
CA GLY A 130 2.48 3.59 -4.65
C GLY A 130 2.67 5.10 -4.60
N GLY A 131 3.72 5.58 -3.92
CA GLY A 131 4.07 6.99 -3.83
C GLY A 131 4.53 7.56 -5.16
N VAL A 132 5.41 6.86 -5.89
CA VAL A 132 5.86 7.27 -7.23
C VAL A 132 4.68 7.29 -8.20
N MET A 133 3.89 6.22 -8.24
CA MET A 133 2.71 6.16 -9.11
C MET A 133 1.69 7.26 -8.77
N GLY A 134 1.37 7.41 -7.49
CA GLY A 134 0.45 8.44 -7.00
C GLY A 134 0.95 9.84 -7.34
N ALA A 135 2.23 10.14 -7.09
CA ALA A 135 2.80 11.45 -7.37
C ALA A 135 2.75 11.80 -8.87
N VAL A 136 3.08 10.84 -9.74
CA VAL A 136 2.99 11.02 -11.20
C VAL A 136 1.54 11.25 -11.63
N ILE A 137 0.60 10.43 -11.15
CA ILE A 137 -0.83 10.58 -11.46
C ILE A 137 -1.37 11.92 -10.95
N GLY A 138 -1.00 12.33 -9.74
CA GLY A 138 -1.41 13.60 -9.16
C GLY A 138 -0.88 14.80 -9.93
N TRP A 139 0.39 14.77 -10.32
CA TRP A 139 0.98 15.79 -11.16
C TRP A 139 0.28 15.89 -12.52
N VAL A 140 0.07 14.77 -13.20
CA VAL A 140 -0.62 14.73 -14.51
C VAL A 140 -2.05 15.23 -14.38
N THR A 141 -2.82 14.76 -13.40
CA THR A 141 -4.20 15.22 -13.20
C THR A 141 -4.26 16.71 -12.83
N GLY A 142 -3.30 17.22 -12.05
CA GLY A 142 -3.14 18.64 -11.77
C GLY A 142 -2.93 19.49 -13.01
N LEU A 143 -2.09 19.03 -13.95
CA LEU A 143 -1.84 19.71 -15.23
C LEU A 143 -3.05 19.68 -16.16
N LEU A 144 -3.73 18.53 -16.25
CA LEU A 144 -4.85 18.32 -17.17
C LEU A 144 -6.01 19.28 -16.93
N ILE A 145 -6.19 19.79 -15.70
CA ILE A 145 -7.24 20.77 -15.41
C ILE A 145 -7.00 22.10 -16.13
N TYR A 146 -5.74 22.53 -16.30
CA TYR A 146 -5.39 23.84 -16.85
C TYR A 146 -4.90 23.80 -18.29
N VAL A 147 -4.82 22.61 -18.90
CA VAL A 147 -4.28 22.42 -20.26
C VAL A 147 -5.10 23.12 -21.34
N GLY A 148 -6.41 23.29 -21.15
CA GLY A 148 -7.30 23.90 -22.16
C GLY A 148 -7.15 25.41 -22.28
N GLU A 149 -6.87 26.12 -21.18
CA GLU A 149 -6.84 27.58 -21.15
C GLU A 149 -5.41 28.15 -21.04
N HIS A 150 -4.48 27.40 -20.43
CA HIS A 150 -3.16 27.91 -20.04
C HIS A 150 -2.00 27.01 -20.48
N ALA A 151 -2.12 26.31 -21.62
CA ALA A 151 -1.14 25.35 -22.11
C ALA A 151 0.31 25.88 -22.17
N ALA A 152 0.50 27.13 -22.60
CA ALA A 152 1.82 27.75 -22.72
C ALA A 152 2.51 27.98 -21.35
N ILE A 153 1.72 28.13 -20.28
CA ILE A 153 2.22 28.40 -18.94
C ILE A 153 2.67 27.10 -18.25
N LEU A 154 2.06 25.95 -18.60
CA LEU A 154 2.36 24.66 -17.98
C LEU A 154 3.82 24.22 -18.16
N PHE A 155 4.45 24.60 -19.28
CA PHE A 155 5.84 24.26 -19.61
C PHE A 155 6.82 25.39 -19.27
N ASN A 156 6.41 26.37 -18.47
CA ASN A 156 7.29 27.45 -18.05
C ASN A 156 8.45 26.89 -17.20
N PRO A 157 9.73 27.23 -17.51
CA PRO A 157 10.88 26.77 -16.74
C PRO A 157 10.81 27.10 -15.24
N ALA A 158 10.12 28.18 -14.86
CA ALA A 158 9.92 28.55 -13.47
C ALA A 158 9.09 27.51 -12.68
N LEU A 159 8.21 26.75 -13.34
CA LEU A 159 7.35 25.74 -12.72
C LEU A 159 7.95 24.33 -12.70
N LEU A 160 8.95 24.06 -13.55
CA LEU A 160 9.62 22.74 -13.57
C LEU A 160 10.24 22.40 -12.22
N GLY A 161 10.86 23.38 -11.55
CA GLY A 161 11.42 23.21 -10.21
C GLY A 161 10.36 22.87 -9.17
N SER A 162 9.20 23.53 -9.21
CA SER A 162 8.09 23.21 -8.31
C SER A 162 7.54 21.81 -8.55
N TYR A 163 7.37 21.37 -9.80
CA TYR A 163 6.83 20.04 -10.09
C TYR A 163 7.72 18.92 -9.56
N ALA A 164 9.05 19.03 -9.74
CA ALA A 164 9.99 18.08 -9.19
C ALA A 164 9.91 18.01 -7.66
N LEU A 165 9.80 19.17 -6.99
CA LEU A 165 9.61 19.24 -5.54
C LEU A 165 8.29 18.61 -5.10
N ARG A 166 7.18 18.87 -5.79
CA ARG A 166 5.86 18.29 -5.47
C ARG A 166 5.84 16.78 -5.61
N ILE A 167 6.50 16.23 -6.63
CA ILE A 167 6.63 14.78 -6.81
C ILE A 167 7.47 14.19 -5.67
N GLY A 168 8.60 14.81 -5.33
CA GLY A 168 9.45 14.39 -4.21
C GLY A 168 8.71 14.43 -2.86
N GLU A 169 7.97 15.51 -2.59
CA GLU A 169 7.10 15.64 -1.42
C GLU A 169 6.05 14.51 -1.38
N GLY A 170 5.41 14.19 -2.51
CA GLY A 170 4.41 13.13 -2.60
C GLY A 170 4.98 11.74 -2.27
N VAL A 171 6.15 11.40 -2.81
CA VAL A 171 6.84 10.13 -2.50
C VAL A 171 7.25 10.07 -1.03
N LEU A 172 7.76 11.16 -0.47
CA LEU A 172 8.12 11.24 0.94
C LEU A 172 6.90 11.04 1.85
N ILE A 173 5.79 11.71 1.55
CA ILE A 173 4.54 11.56 2.30
C ILE A 173 4.01 10.13 2.20
N ALA A 174 4.07 9.52 1.02
CA ALA A 174 3.68 8.12 0.84
C ALA A 174 4.47 7.20 1.77
N MET A 175 5.80 7.35 1.81
CA MET A 175 6.68 6.56 2.65
C MET A 175 6.40 6.76 4.14
N VAL A 176 6.23 8.01 4.58
CA VAL A 176 5.93 8.34 5.97
C VAL A 176 4.57 7.76 6.38
N LEU A 177 3.56 7.89 5.52
CA LEU A 177 2.23 7.38 5.80
C LEU A 177 2.19 5.86 5.85
N THR A 178 2.82 5.17 4.90
CA THR A 178 2.80 3.70 4.88
C THR A 178 3.56 3.12 6.06
N VAL A 179 4.80 3.58 6.29
CA VAL A 179 5.60 3.10 7.42
C VAL A 179 4.91 3.46 8.73
N GLY A 180 4.44 4.72 8.87
CA GLY A 180 3.73 5.19 10.06
C GLY A 180 2.47 4.37 10.37
N ALA A 181 1.62 4.13 9.36
CA ALA A 181 0.44 3.30 9.48
C ALA A 181 0.77 1.84 9.78
N THR A 182 1.86 1.31 9.24
CA THR A 182 2.24 -0.11 9.43
C THR A 182 2.87 -0.40 10.79
N ILE A 183 3.47 0.57 11.47
CA ILE A 183 4.14 0.35 12.77
C ILE A 183 3.21 -0.32 13.79
N TYR A 184 1.99 0.17 13.97
CA TYR A 184 1.07 -0.38 14.98
C TYR A 184 0.65 -1.84 14.65
N PRO A 185 0.12 -2.14 13.45
CA PRO A 185 -0.21 -3.52 13.07
C PRO A 185 1.00 -4.47 13.10
N ALA A 186 2.16 -4.00 12.64
CA ALA A 186 3.39 -4.82 12.61
C ALA A 186 3.89 -5.14 14.02
N TYR A 187 3.81 -4.19 14.96
CA TYR A 187 4.10 -4.44 16.36
C TYR A 187 3.12 -5.44 16.97
N TYR A 188 1.82 -5.26 16.74
CA TYR A 188 0.80 -6.20 17.19
C TYR A 188 1.05 -7.63 16.69
N ALA A 189 1.37 -7.78 15.40
CA ALA A 189 1.73 -9.05 14.79
C ALA A 189 2.99 -9.66 15.42
N ALA A 190 4.00 -8.82 15.63
CA ALA A 190 5.26 -9.21 16.22
C ALA A 190 5.12 -9.60 17.71
N SER A 191 4.14 -9.11 18.45
CA SER A 191 3.93 -9.47 19.87
C SER A 191 3.05 -10.71 20.10
N MET A 192 2.51 -11.34 19.04
CA MET A 192 1.56 -12.44 19.18
C MET A 192 2.19 -13.71 19.76
N ASP A 193 1.47 -14.40 20.66
CA ASP A 193 1.90 -15.68 21.21
C ASP A 193 1.80 -16.79 20.15
N PRO A 194 2.87 -17.59 19.92
CA PRO A 194 2.86 -18.67 18.93
C PRO A 194 1.78 -19.73 19.19
N ALA A 195 1.46 -20.01 20.46
CA ALA A 195 0.45 -21.00 20.82
C ALA A 195 -0.96 -20.54 20.39
N ASP A 196 -1.29 -19.27 20.61
CA ASP A 196 -2.56 -18.68 20.19
C ASP A 196 -2.67 -18.60 18.67
N ALA A 197 -1.57 -18.27 17.99
CA ALA A 197 -1.51 -18.18 16.54
C ALA A 197 -1.79 -19.52 15.83
N LEU A 198 -1.42 -20.64 16.45
CA LEU A 198 -1.65 -22.00 15.91
C LEU A 198 -3.02 -22.56 16.28
N ARG A 199 -3.63 -22.08 17.37
CA ARG A 199 -4.92 -22.56 17.87
C ARG A 199 -6.13 -22.03 17.08
N PHE A 200 -5.93 -21.01 16.24
CA PHE A 200 -6.99 -20.31 15.50
C PHE A 200 -7.75 -21.18 14.45
N GLU A 201 -7.36 -22.45 14.23
CA GLU A 201 -8.02 -23.39 13.29
C GLU A 201 -8.37 -24.78 13.89
N LEU A 202 -8.20 -25.02 15.21
CA LEU A 202 -8.64 -26.27 15.87
C LEU A 202 -10.05 -26.14 16.45
#